data_AF-A0A7M7J3T5-F1
#
_entry.id   AF-A0A7M7J3T5-F1
#
_cell.length_a   1.000
_cell.length_b   1.000
_cell.length_c   1.000
_cell.angle_alpha   90.00
_cell.angle_beta   90.00
_cell.angle_gamma   90.00
#
_symmetry.space_group_name_H-M   'P 1'
#
loop_
_entity.id
_entity.type
_entity.pdbx_description
1 polymer ?
#
loop_
_entity_poly.entity_id
_entity_poly.type
_entity_poly.pdbx_seq_one_letter_code
_entity_poly.pdbx_strand_id
1 'polypeptide(L)'
;MSEEVGLVSTEEATDVEPQDKSNEKLLKLPFSKIRTIMKLDPDFNGASVEAVFLIAKATELFIEALAKETCNFTQQNKKKTVQKRDVDSAVDSVEAFSFLEGCLE
;
A
#
# COMPACT_ATOMS: atom_id res chain seq x y z
N MET A 1 -26.81 50.16 7.93
CA MET A 1 -26.37 50.28 6.53
C MET A 1 -25.02 49.57 6.45
N SER A 2 -25.06 48.25 6.38
CA SER A 2 -25.07 47.43 5.14
C SER A 2 -23.62 47.22 4.68
N GLU A 3 -23.03 46.09 5.04
CA GLU A 3 -22.95 44.86 4.23
C GLU A 3 -22.09 45.06 2.97
N GLU A 4 -20.91 44.45 2.93
CA GLU A 4 -20.70 43.31 2.02
C GLU A 4 -19.53 42.44 2.48
N VAL A 5 -19.83 41.15 2.64
CA VAL A 5 -18.92 40.03 2.89
C VAL A 5 -18.40 39.53 1.55
N GLY A 6 -17.13 39.77 1.23
CA GLY A 6 -16.46 39.17 0.08
C GLY A 6 -15.74 37.88 0.48
N LEU A 7 -16.47 36.77 0.53
CA LEU A 7 -15.92 35.42 0.64
C LEU A 7 -15.31 35.05 -0.73
N VAL A 8 -13.99 35.07 -0.86
CA VAL A 8 -13.30 34.45 -2.02
C VAL A 8 -13.12 32.97 -1.72
N SER A 9 -14.03 32.18 -2.30
CA SER A 9 -13.79 30.76 -2.58
C SER A 9 -12.90 30.68 -3.81
N THR A 10 -11.62 30.33 -3.63
CA THR A 10 -10.83 29.77 -4.73
C THR A 10 -10.93 28.26 -4.66
N GLU A 11 -11.91 27.73 -5.40
CA GLU A 11 -11.78 26.41 -6.02
C GLU A 11 -10.57 26.48 -6.96
N GLU A 12 -9.49 25.78 -6.64
CA GLU A 12 -8.51 25.37 -7.64
C GLU A 12 -8.56 23.85 -7.75
N ALA A 13 -9.44 23.39 -8.62
CA ALA A 13 -9.27 22.13 -9.30
C ALA A 13 -8.00 22.25 -10.15
N THR A 14 -6.87 21.81 -9.60
CA THR A 14 -5.65 21.65 -10.39
C THR A 14 -5.81 20.41 -11.25
N ASP A 15 -6.17 20.66 -12.50
CA ASP A 15 -6.00 19.77 -13.64
C ASP A 15 -4.52 19.33 -13.71
N VAL A 16 -4.25 18.06 -13.41
CA VAL A 16 -2.90 17.50 -13.40
C VAL A 16 -2.68 16.71 -14.69
N GLU A 17 -2.08 17.36 -15.69
CA GLU A 17 -1.53 16.71 -16.89
C GLU A 17 -0.33 15.78 -16.56
N PRO A 18 -0.03 14.76 -17.40
CA PRO A 18 0.44 13.46 -16.95
C PRO A 18 1.97 13.37 -16.79
N GLN A 19 2.45 13.53 -15.54
CA GLN A 19 3.80 13.14 -15.11
C GLN A 19 3.90 11.65 -14.64
N ASP A 20 2.87 10.82 -14.93
CA ASP A 20 2.72 9.47 -14.33
C ASP A 20 3.61 8.37 -14.96
N LYS A 21 4.12 8.54 -16.20
CA LYS A 21 4.76 7.44 -16.95
C LYS A 21 6.17 7.05 -16.50
N SER A 22 6.93 7.94 -15.87
CA SER A 22 8.30 7.65 -15.43
C SER A 22 8.31 6.77 -14.17
N ASN A 23 7.40 7.05 -13.25
CA ASN A 23 7.27 6.34 -11.98
C ASN A 23 6.70 4.92 -12.16
N GLU A 24 5.79 4.72 -13.12
CA GLU A 24 5.27 3.39 -13.46
C GLU A 24 6.37 2.42 -13.89
N LYS A 25 7.42 2.90 -14.57
CA LYS A 25 8.55 2.03 -14.99
C LYS A 25 9.44 1.60 -13.83
N LEU A 26 9.41 2.32 -12.71
CA LEU A 26 10.21 2.01 -11.54
C LEU A 26 9.50 1.02 -10.62
N LEU A 27 8.18 0.93 -10.68
CA LEU A 27 7.36 0.01 -9.89
C LEU A 27 7.15 -1.33 -10.61
N LYS A 28 7.15 -2.42 -9.85
CA LYS A 28 6.70 -3.75 -10.28
C LYS A 28 5.19 -3.89 -10.12
N LEU A 29 4.60 -3.19 -9.14
CA LEU A 29 3.15 -3.18 -8.92
C LEU A 29 2.47 -2.08 -9.74
N PRO A 30 1.26 -2.32 -10.29
CA PRO A 30 0.55 -1.29 -11.05
C PRO A 30 0.14 -0.12 -10.14
N PHE A 31 0.63 1.07 -10.44
CA PHE A 31 0.39 2.28 -9.65
C PHE A 31 -1.10 2.59 -9.46
N SER A 32 -1.90 2.42 -10.53
CA SER A 32 -3.35 2.62 -10.50
C SER A 32 -4.08 1.69 -9.52
N LYS A 33 -3.58 0.46 -9.32
CA LYS A 33 -4.16 -0.50 -8.37
C LYS A 33 -3.89 -0.10 -6.93
N ILE A 34 -2.67 0.38 -6.64
CA ILE A 34 -2.33 0.92 -5.32
C ILE A 34 -3.24 2.09 -4.96
N ARG A 35 -3.40 3.07 -5.86
CA ARG A 35 -4.31 4.20 -5.66
C ARG A 35 -5.77 3.77 -5.46
N THR A 36 -6.21 2.71 -6.14
CA THR A 36 -7.57 2.17 -5.99
C THR A 36 -7.77 1.54 -4.62
N ILE A 37 -6.80 0.78 -4.13
CA ILE A 37 -6.85 0.14 -2.80
C ILE A 37 -6.88 1.21 -1.69
N MET A 38 -6.06 2.27 -1.80
CA MET A 38 -6.06 3.37 -0.83
C MET A 38 -7.43 4.05 -0.71
N LYS A 39 -8.18 4.16 -1.82
CA LYS A 39 -9.53 4.74 -1.85
C LYS A 39 -10.63 3.83 -1.27
N LEU A 40 -10.31 2.59 -0.89
CA LEU A 40 -11.26 1.72 -0.20
C LEU A 40 -11.51 2.17 1.25
N ASP A 41 -10.59 2.94 1.82
CA ASP A 41 -10.76 3.56 3.13
C ASP A 41 -11.78 4.73 3.03
N PRO A 42 -12.91 4.68 3.77
CA PRO A 42 -13.93 5.72 3.74
C PRO A 42 -13.41 7.09 4.21
N ASP A 43 -12.35 7.12 5.01
CA ASP A 43 -11.74 8.35 5.53
C ASP A 43 -10.56 8.84 4.67
N PHE A 44 -10.37 8.28 3.46
CA PHE A 44 -9.31 8.70 2.56
C PHE A 44 -9.63 10.01 1.82
N ASN A 45 -8.97 11.11 2.20
CA ASN A 45 -9.13 12.42 1.56
C ASN A 45 -8.21 12.69 0.35
N GLY A 46 -7.43 11.70 -0.09
CA GLY A 46 -6.43 11.87 -1.15
C GLY A 46 -4.99 11.78 -0.65
N ALA A 47 -4.06 11.55 -1.58
CA ALA A 47 -2.64 11.46 -1.32
C ALA A 47 -1.84 12.02 -2.50
N SER A 48 -0.66 12.57 -2.24
CA SER A 48 0.24 13.03 -3.29
C SER A 48 0.76 11.85 -4.13
N VAL A 49 1.26 12.12 -5.33
CA VAL A 49 1.83 11.10 -6.22
C VAL A 49 3.01 10.39 -5.55
N GLU A 50 3.84 11.13 -4.83
CA GLU A 50 5.00 10.63 -4.09
C GLU A 50 4.59 9.71 -2.94
N ALA A 51 3.51 10.05 -2.22
CA ALA A 51 2.99 9.20 -1.16
C ALA A 51 2.48 7.86 -1.72
N VAL A 52 1.72 7.90 -2.82
CA VAL A 52 1.25 6.67 -3.49
C VAL A 52 2.44 5.85 -4.01
N PHE A 53 3.48 6.50 -4.55
CA PHE A 53 4.70 5.83 -5.01
C PHE A 53 5.45 5.14 -3.87
N LEU A 54 5.60 5.83 -2.73
CA LEU A 54 6.26 5.28 -1.56
C LEU A 54 5.49 4.07 -1.00
N ILE A 55 4.16 4.15 -0.91
CA ILE A 55 3.32 3.02 -0.53
C ILE A 55 3.50 1.86 -1.51
N ALA A 56 3.50 2.11 -2.82
CA ALA A 56 3.72 1.06 -3.81
C ALA A 56 5.09 0.37 -3.62
N LYS A 57 6.14 1.13 -3.34
CA LYS A 57 7.47 0.58 -3.03
C LYS A 57 7.54 -0.17 -1.71
N ALA A 58 6.91 0.36 -0.67
CA ALA A 58 6.80 -0.31 0.62
C ALA A 58 6.08 -1.66 0.47
N THR A 59 4.99 -1.71 -0.31
CA THR A 59 4.25 -2.95 -0.59
C THR A 59 5.11 -3.99 -1.31
N GLU A 60 5.94 -3.57 -2.28
CA GLU A 60 6.89 -4.49 -2.94
C GLU A 60 7.89 -5.10 -1.95
N LEU A 61 8.47 -4.27 -1.09
CA LEU A 61 9.43 -4.71 -0.08
C LEU A 61 8.76 -5.58 1.00
N PHE A 62 7.54 -5.25 1.39
CA PHE A 62 6.74 -6.03 2.31
C PHE A 62 6.45 -7.44 1.78
N ILE A 63 6.04 -7.57 0.51
CA ILE A 63 5.82 -8.88 -0.13
C ILE A 63 7.12 -9.70 -0.13
N GLU A 64 8.26 -9.07 -0.45
CA GLU A 64 9.55 -9.76 -0.41
C GLU A 64 9.94 -10.21 1.00
N ALA A 65 9.73 -9.36 2.01
CA ALA A 65 10.01 -9.70 3.41
C ALA A 65 9.13 -10.85 3.91
N LEU A 66 7.82 -10.78 3.69
CA LEU A 66 6.88 -11.83 4.08
C LEU A 66 7.19 -13.14 3.37
N ALA A 67 7.50 -13.10 2.07
CA ALA A 67 7.86 -14.29 1.30
C ALA A 67 9.15 -14.93 1.82
N LYS A 68 10.18 -14.14 2.15
CA LYS A 68 11.42 -14.65 2.73
C LYS A 68 11.16 -15.34 4.07
N GLU A 69 10.39 -14.72 4.96
CA GLU A 69 10.12 -15.30 6.27
C GLU A 69 9.28 -16.57 6.17
N THR A 70 8.24 -16.55 5.35
CA THR A 70 7.44 -17.75 5.03
C THR A 70 8.32 -18.88 4.48
N CYS A 71 9.27 -18.56 3.60
CA CYS A 71 10.22 -19.54 3.08
C CYS A 71 11.16 -20.09 4.16
N ASN A 72 11.52 -19.30 5.18
CA ASN A 72 12.31 -19.77 6.31
C ASN A 72 11.56 -20.87 7.08
N PHE A 73 10.29 -20.64 7.42
CA PHE A 73 9.44 -21.65 8.08
C PHE A 73 9.24 -22.91 7.22
N THR A 74 9.04 -22.73 5.91
CA THR A 74 8.94 -23.85 4.95
C THR A 74 10.20 -24.73 4.98
N GLN A 75 11.39 -24.09 5.00
CA GLN A 75 12.68 -24.78 5.03
C GLN A 75 12.98 -25.43 6.39
N GLN A 76 12.62 -24.79 7.50
CA GLN A 76 12.71 -25.38 8.84
C GLN A 76 11.88 -26.66 8.94
N ASN A 77 10.73 -26.70 8.26
CA ASN A 77 9.89 -27.87 8.10
C ASN A 77 10.44 -28.93 7.12
N LYS A 78 11.65 -28.73 6.57
CA LYS A 78 12.30 -29.57 5.55
C LYS A 78 11.44 -29.77 4.30
N LYS A 79 10.59 -28.80 3.98
CA LYS A 79 9.75 -28.80 2.78
C LYS A 79 10.32 -27.84 1.74
N LYS A 80 9.87 -28.01 0.49
CA LYS A 80 10.22 -27.14 -0.65
C LYS A 80 9.00 -26.40 -1.22
N THR A 81 7.81 -26.73 -0.73
CA THR A 81 6.55 -26.13 -1.14
C THR A 81 6.02 -25.33 0.02
N VAL A 82 5.86 -24.03 -0.18
CA VAL A 82 5.23 -23.11 0.78
C VAL A 82 3.78 -23.53 0.99
N GLN A 83 3.35 -23.59 2.25
CA GLN A 83 1.97 -23.90 2.65
C GLN A 83 1.39 -22.74 3.47
N LYS A 84 0.05 -22.64 3.54
CA LYS A 84 -0.65 -21.62 4.34
C LYS A 84 -0.11 -21.53 5.78
N ARG A 85 0.05 -22.68 6.44
CA ARG A 85 0.61 -22.78 7.80
C ARG A 85 1.99 -22.15 7.96
N ASP A 86 2.81 -22.10 6.90
CA ASP A 86 4.14 -21.49 6.96
C ASP A 86 4.02 -19.95 6.93
N VAL A 87 2.98 -19.42 6.27
CA VAL A 87 2.61 -17.98 6.32
C VAL A 87 2.08 -17.64 7.71
N ASP A 88 1.17 -18.47 8.24
CA ASP A 88 0.61 -18.28 9.59
C ASP A 88 1.74 -18.24 10.63
N SER A 89 2.69 -19.17 10.54
CA SER A 89 3.87 -19.20 11.43
C SER A 89 4.74 -17.94 11.30
N ALA A 90 4.89 -17.39 10.09
CA ALA A 90 5.64 -16.16 9.88
C ALA A 90 4.94 -14.94 10.48
N VAL A 91 3.60 -14.86 10.35
CA VAL A 91 2.78 -13.80 10.97
C VAL A 91 2.88 -13.86 12.49
N ASP A 92 2.73 -15.04 13.08
CA ASP A 92 2.77 -15.22 14.55
C ASP A 92 4.15 -14.96 15.16
N SER A 93 5.23 -15.15 14.38
CA SER A 93 6.61 -15.08 14.88
C SER A 93 7.28 -13.72 14.70
N VAL A 94 6.75 -12.85 13.84
CA VAL A 94 7.34 -11.56 13.51
C VAL A 94 6.38 -10.44 13.87
N GLU A 95 6.69 -9.68 14.92
CA GLU A 95 5.86 -8.57 15.44
C GLU A 95 5.46 -7.55 14.35
N ALA A 96 6.35 -7.26 13.41
CA ALA A 96 6.06 -6.35 12.30
C ALA A 96 4.94 -6.85 11.36
N PHE A 97 4.57 -8.13 11.43
CA PHE A 97 3.49 -8.74 10.67
C PHE A 97 2.19 -8.93 11.46
N SER A 98 2.14 -8.57 12.76
CA SER A 98 0.93 -8.73 13.59
C SER A 98 -0.31 -8.02 13.06
N PHE A 99 -0.16 -7.01 12.19
CA PHE A 99 -1.31 -6.38 11.51
C PHE A 99 -2.05 -7.32 10.54
N LEU A 100 -1.48 -8.49 10.23
CA LEU A 100 -2.08 -9.54 9.39
C LEU A 100 -2.83 -10.61 10.20
N GLU A 101 -2.78 -10.55 11.53
CA GLU A 101 -3.49 -11.50 12.41
C GLU A 101 -5.00 -11.46 12.09
N GLY A 102 -5.60 -12.63 11.88
CA GLY A 102 -7.01 -12.76 11.50
C GLY A 102 -7.35 -12.39 10.04
N CYS A 103 -6.40 -11.90 9.24
CA CYS A 103 -6.65 -11.59 7.83
C CYS A 103 -6.64 -12.83 6.90
N LEU A 104 -6.07 -13.95 7.35
CA LEU A 104 -5.79 -15.13 6.51
C LEU A 104 -6.69 -16.34 6.79
N GLU A 105 -7.79 -16.19 7.53
CA GLU A 105 -8.68 -17.31 7.93
C GLU A 105 -9.36 -18.00 6.73
#